data_AF-A0ABD3KM22-F1
#
_entry.id   AF-A0ABD3KM22-F1
#
_cell.length_a   1.000
_cell.length_b   1.000
_cell.length_c   1.000
_cell.angle_alpha   90.00
_cell.angle_beta   90.00
_cell.angle_gamma   90.00
#
_symmetry.space_group_name_H-M   'P 1'
#
loop_
_entity.id
_entity.type
_entity.pdbx_description
1 polymer ?
#
loop_
_entity_poly.entity_id
_entity_poly.type
_entity_poly.pdbx_seq_one_letter_code
_entity_poly.pdbx_strand_id
1 'polypeptide(L)'
;MFKNTFQSGFLSILYSLGSKPLQIWDKEVVNGHVKRPQDEDIQSNVLEVVGSNVQSTYITCPADPAATLGIKLPFLVMIVKNLKKYFTFEIQVLDDKNVRRRFCASNFQAVTRVKPYICTMPLKLDEGWNQIQLNLTDLTRRAYGTNYVETLRVQVHANCRLRRIYFSDRLYSEEELPPEFKLYLPMQKS
;
A
#
# COMPACT_ATOMS: atom_id res chain seq x y z
N MET A 1 7.54 -11.45 -10.20
CA MET A 1 6.56 -10.94 -11.17
C MET A 1 7.17 -9.82 -12.00
N PHE A 2 7.73 -8.79 -11.35
CA PHE A 2 8.30 -7.59 -11.99
C PHE A 2 9.84 -7.58 -12.09
N LYS A 3 10.51 -8.67 -11.73
CA LYS A 3 11.99 -8.75 -11.69
C LYS A 3 12.66 -8.45 -13.04
N ASN A 4 12.01 -8.83 -14.14
CA ASN A 4 12.52 -8.66 -15.51
C ASN A 4 11.84 -7.51 -16.28
N THR A 5 10.91 -6.79 -15.65
CA THR A 5 10.32 -5.59 -16.24
C THR A 5 11.19 -4.38 -15.96
N PHE A 6 11.17 -3.41 -16.88
CA PHE A 6 11.79 -2.11 -16.67
C PHE A 6 11.10 -1.39 -15.49
N GLN A 7 11.89 -0.90 -14.53
CA GLN A 7 11.40 -0.21 -13.33
C GLN A 7 12.08 1.16 -13.25
N SER A 8 11.38 2.20 -13.70
CA SER A 8 11.85 3.59 -13.67
C SER A 8 10.66 4.52 -13.55
N GLY A 9 10.82 5.66 -12.87
CA GLY A 9 9.74 6.61 -12.60
C GLY A 9 8.68 6.01 -11.68
N PHE A 10 7.63 5.41 -12.27
CA PHE A 10 6.47 4.90 -11.54
C PHE A 10 6.12 3.47 -11.94
N LEU A 11 5.74 2.65 -10.95
CA LEU A 11 5.22 1.30 -11.17
C LEU A 11 3.94 1.09 -10.35
N SER A 12 2.80 1.09 -11.01
CA SER A 12 1.50 0.86 -10.36
C SER A 12 1.22 -0.64 -10.18
N ILE A 13 0.85 -1.03 -8.96
CA ILE A 13 0.42 -2.42 -8.66
C ILE A 13 -1.09 -2.51 -8.40
N LEU A 14 -1.77 -1.40 -8.13
CA LEU A 14 -3.23 -1.34 -8.00
C LEU A 14 -3.74 -0.01 -8.52
N TYR A 15 -4.75 -0.06 -9.38
CA TYR A 15 -5.51 1.12 -9.81
C TYR A 15 -7.00 0.79 -9.90
N SER A 16 -7.80 1.49 -9.08
CA SER A 16 -9.24 1.25 -8.94
C SER A 16 -10.07 1.42 -10.23
N LEU A 17 -9.64 2.28 -11.17
CA LEU A 17 -10.32 2.45 -12.47
C LEU A 17 -9.89 1.44 -13.54
N GLY A 18 -8.92 0.57 -13.25
CA GLY A 18 -8.59 -0.51 -14.17
C GLY A 18 -9.79 -1.43 -14.41
N SER A 19 -9.84 -2.06 -15.58
CA SER A 19 -10.88 -3.06 -15.89
C SER A 19 -10.90 -4.20 -14.85
N LYS A 20 -9.70 -4.69 -14.48
CA LYS A 20 -9.47 -5.72 -13.45
C LYS A 20 -8.43 -5.26 -12.40
N PRO A 21 -8.80 -4.41 -11.42
CA PRO A 21 -7.88 -3.83 -10.44
C PRO A 21 -7.15 -4.84 -9.56
N LEU A 22 -7.77 -6.02 -9.36
CA LEU A 22 -7.24 -7.12 -8.56
C LEU A 22 -6.64 -8.24 -9.42
N GLN A 23 -6.27 -7.97 -10.68
CA GLN A 23 -5.75 -9.02 -11.59
C GLN A 23 -4.54 -9.79 -11.03
N ILE A 24 -3.66 -9.09 -10.30
CA ILE A 24 -2.46 -9.67 -9.69
C ILE A 24 -2.59 -9.86 -8.17
N TRP A 25 -3.79 -9.65 -7.63
CA TRP A 25 -4.07 -9.67 -6.20
C TRP A 25 -4.95 -10.86 -5.86
N ASP A 26 -4.60 -11.54 -4.78
CA ASP A 26 -5.49 -12.48 -4.11
C ASP A 26 -6.32 -11.74 -3.05
N LYS A 27 -7.47 -12.30 -2.68
CA LYS A 27 -8.37 -11.72 -1.68
C LYS A 27 -8.87 -12.79 -0.72
N GLU A 28 -8.77 -12.48 0.55
CA GLU A 28 -9.33 -13.28 1.64
C GLU A 28 -10.40 -12.45 2.34
N VAL A 29 -11.60 -13.01 2.50
CA VAL A 29 -12.75 -12.27 3.03
C VAL A 29 -13.53 -13.14 4.01
N VAL A 30 -13.49 -12.76 5.28
CA VAL A 30 -14.27 -13.40 6.35
C VAL A 30 -15.09 -12.32 7.06
N ASN A 31 -16.42 -12.44 7.00
CA ASN A 31 -17.36 -11.46 7.58
C ASN A 31 -17.08 -10.02 7.12
N GLY A 32 -16.96 -9.84 5.81
CA GLY A 32 -16.62 -8.59 5.16
C GLY A 32 -16.94 -8.59 3.67
N HIS A 33 -16.45 -7.60 2.94
CA HIS A 33 -16.57 -7.54 1.50
C HIS A 33 -15.41 -6.79 0.84
N VAL A 34 -15.20 -7.09 -0.44
CA VAL A 34 -14.37 -6.31 -1.35
C VAL A 34 -15.25 -5.86 -2.52
N LYS A 35 -15.47 -4.55 -2.64
CA LYS A 35 -16.38 -3.95 -3.63
C LYS A 35 -15.72 -2.77 -4.35
N ARG A 36 -16.35 -2.31 -5.43
CA ARG A 36 -15.92 -1.11 -6.17
C ARG A 36 -17.02 -0.03 -6.17
N PRO A 37 -17.32 0.61 -5.03
CA PRO A 37 -18.28 1.70 -4.98
C PRO A 37 -17.73 2.98 -5.62
N GLN A 38 -18.63 3.88 -5.98
CA GLN A 38 -18.28 5.27 -6.28
C GLN A 38 -18.10 6.03 -4.96
N ASP A 39 -16.95 6.68 -4.78
CA ASP A 39 -16.70 7.53 -3.61
C ASP A 39 -17.22 8.94 -3.89
N GLU A 40 -17.95 9.50 -2.93
CA GLU A 40 -18.62 10.80 -3.07
C GLU A 40 -17.61 11.96 -3.11
N ASP A 41 -16.52 11.89 -2.33
CA ASP A 41 -15.56 12.98 -2.22
C ASP A 41 -14.77 13.16 -3.52
N ILE A 42 -14.42 12.08 -4.21
CA ILE A 42 -13.63 12.15 -5.46
C ILE A 42 -14.47 11.86 -6.72
N GLN A 43 -15.77 11.61 -6.54
CA GLN A 43 -16.73 11.25 -7.61
C GLN A 43 -16.25 10.12 -8.54
N SER A 44 -15.48 9.18 -8.01
CA SER A 44 -14.79 8.15 -8.79
C SER A 44 -14.90 6.78 -8.15
N ASN A 45 -14.80 5.72 -8.95
CA ASN A 45 -14.80 4.35 -8.42
C ASN A 45 -13.51 4.09 -7.64
N VAL A 46 -13.66 3.47 -6.46
CA VAL A 46 -12.56 3.12 -5.55
C VAL A 46 -12.69 1.67 -5.16
N LEU A 47 -11.59 1.03 -4.77
CA LEU A 47 -11.66 -0.32 -4.22
C LEU A 47 -11.90 -0.23 -2.71
N GLU A 48 -13.02 -0.74 -2.24
CA GLU A 48 -13.36 -0.79 -0.82
C GLU A 48 -13.09 -2.20 -0.28
N VAL A 49 -12.32 -2.29 0.81
CA VAL A 49 -12.08 -3.52 1.57
C VAL A 49 -12.57 -3.28 2.99
N VAL A 50 -13.60 -3.98 3.43
CA VAL A 50 -14.23 -3.80 4.74
C VAL A 50 -14.47 -5.15 5.38
N GLY A 51 -14.27 -5.26 6.69
CA GLY A 51 -14.51 -6.47 7.44
C GLY A 51 -14.60 -6.19 8.94
N SER A 52 -15.36 -7.02 9.66
CA SER A 52 -15.55 -6.84 11.11
C SER A 52 -14.26 -7.08 11.90
N ASN A 53 -13.40 -8.00 11.45
CA ASN A 53 -12.06 -8.22 11.97
C ASN A 53 -11.02 -7.82 10.92
N VAL A 54 -10.13 -6.89 11.28
CA VAL A 54 -9.09 -6.34 10.39
C VAL A 54 -8.18 -7.44 9.84
N GLN A 55 -7.86 -8.45 10.65
CA GLN A 55 -6.90 -9.48 10.25
C GLN A 55 -7.50 -10.53 9.32
N SER A 56 -8.81 -10.71 9.31
CA SER A 56 -9.48 -11.79 8.57
C SER A 56 -10.02 -11.38 7.20
N THR A 57 -9.86 -10.11 6.82
CA THR A 57 -10.20 -9.62 5.49
C THR A 57 -9.06 -8.77 4.96
N TYR A 58 -8.45 -9.20 3.85
CA TYR A 58 -7.32 -8.51 3.23
C TYR A 58 -7.19 -8.85 1.74
N ILE A 59 -6.41 -8.02 1.05
CA ILE A 59 -5.94 -8.30 -0.31
C ILE A 59 -4.41 -8.42 -0.29
N THR A 60 -3.86 -9.33 -1.09
CA THR A 60 -2.42 -9.62 -1.10
C THR A 60 -1.88 -9.66 -2.51
N CYS A 61 -0.73 -9.03 -2.74
CA CYS A 61 -0.01 -9.01 -4.01
C CYS A 61 1.42 -9.52 -3.82
N PRO A 62 1.86 -10.55 -4.57
CA PRO A 62 1.16 -11.19 -5.68
C PRO A 62 0.09 -12.21 -5.21
N ALA A 63 -0.85 -12.55 -6.10
CA ALA A 63 -1.91 -13.50 -5.82
C ALA A 63 -1.39 -14.91 -5.46
N ASP A 64 -0.33 -15.38 -6.13
CA ASP A 64 0.32 -16.64 -5.80
C ASP A 64 1.20 -16.48 -4.53
N PRO A 65 0.96 -17.29 -3.48
CA PRO A 65 1.80 -17.31 -2.27
C PRO A 65 3.27 -17.64 -2.52
N ALA A 66 3.58 -18.44 -3.55
CA ALA A 66 4.95 -18.83 -3.91
C ALA A 66 5.67 -17.75 -4.74
N ALA A 67 4.93 -16.87 -5.39
CA ALA A 67 5.48 -15.79 -6.19
C ALA A 67 5.94 -14.59 -5.34
N THR A 68 6.85 -13.79 -5.92
CA THR A 68 7.27 -12.50 -5.36
C THR A 68 7.06 -11.37 -6.38
N LEU A 69 6.87 -10.14 -5.89
CA LEU A 69 6.80 -8.94 -6.72
C LEU A 69 8.15 -8.71 -7.43
N GLY A 70 9.24 -8.53 -6.68
CA GLY A 70 10.57 -8.25 -7.23
C GLY A 70 10.72 -6.79 -7.68
N ILE A 71 10.14 -5.86 -6.90
CA ILE A 71 10.16 -4.42 -7.20
C ILE A 71 11.33 -3.78 -6.46
N LYS A 72 12.22 -3.09 -7.18
CA LYS A 72 13.44 -2.46 -6.65
C LYS A 72 13.30 -0.96 -6.37
N LEU A 73 12.16 -0.38 -6.77
CA LEU A 73 11.85 1.02 -6.50
C LEU A 73 11.77 1.27 -4.98
N PRO A 74 12.41 2.33 -4.46
CA PRO A 74 12.56 2.57 -3.02
C PRO A 74 11.33 3.16 -2.34
N PHE A 75 10.48 3.91 -3.04
CA PHE A 75 9.32 4.55 -2.44
C PHE A 75 8.06 3.75 -2.77
N LEU A 76 7.27 3.44 -1.74
CA LEU A 76 5.90 2.95 -1.89
C LEU A 76 4.94 4.10 -1.58
N VAL A 77 3.99 4.33 -2.47
CA VAL A 77 2.91 5.30 -2.29
C VAL A 77 1.55 4.62 -2.36
N MET A 78 0.71 4.91 -1.37
CA MET A 78 -0.65 4.40 -1.26
C MET A 78 -1.62 5.56 -1.07
N ILE A 79 -2.61 5.66 -1.97
CA ILE A 79 -3.70 6.62 -1.87
C ILE A 79 -4.90 5.91 -1.25
N VAL A 80 -5.23 6.27 -0.01
CA VAL A 80 -6.20 5.59 0.83
C VAL A 80 -7.12 6.57 1.56
N LYS A 81 -8.40 6.26 1.65
CA LYS A 81 -9.35 7.02 2.47
C LYS A 81 -9.44 6.41 3.86
N ASN A 82 -9.31 7.27 4.87
CA ASN A 82 -9.50 6.93 6.27
C ASN A 82 -11.01 6.81 6.58
N LEU A 83 -11.46 5.60 6.90
CA LEU A 83 -12.86 5.32 7.26
C LEU A 83 -13.13 5.47 8.77
N LYS A 84 -12.20 6.05 9.53
CA LYS A 84 -12.24 6.17 11.01
C LYS A 84 -12.43 4.82 11.71
N LYS A 85 -11.86 3.77 11.13
CA LYS A 85 -11.87 2.38 11.60
C LYS A 85 -10.45 1.82 11.66
N TYR A 86 -10.26 0.71 12.36
CA TYR A 86 -8.94 0.07 12.44
C TYR A 86 -8.48 -0.43 11.07
N PHE A 87 -7.29 0.01 10.68
CA PHE A 87 -6.68 -0.24 9.39
C PHE A 87 -5.19 -0.58 9.55
N THR A 88 -4.71 -1.52 8.74
CA THR A 88 -3.29 -1.88 8.68
C THR A 88 -2.88 -2.38 7.30
N PHE A 89 -1.60 -2.30 6.99
CA PHE A 89 -1.01 -2.93 5.82
C PHE A 89 0.37 -3.48 6.16
N GLU A 90 0.78 -4.51 5.44
CA GLU A 90 2.06 -5.17 5.57
C GLU A 90 2.85 -5.11 4.25
N ILE A 91 4.15 -4.89 4.36
CA ILE A 91 5.08 -4.91 3.22
C ILE A 91 6.21 -5.85 3.59
N GLN A 92 6.42 -6.88 2.77
CA GLN A 92 7.56 -7.77 2.90
C GLN A 92 8.67 -7.31 1.96
N VAL A 93 9.87 -7.11 2.50
CA VAL A 93 11.07 -6.72 1.75
C VAL A 93 12.17 -7.76 1.90
N LEU A 94 13.10 -7.77 0.95
CA LEU A 94 14.36 -8.48 1.02
C LEU A 94 15.48 -7.48 1.33
N ASP A 95 16.35 -7.81 2.28
CA ASP A 95 17.56 -7.05 2.56
C ASP A 95 18.81 -7.64 1.88
N ASP A 96 19.92 -6.90 1.91
CA ASP A 96 21.22 -7.28 1.34
C ASP A 96 21.91 -8.44 2.08
N LYS A 97 21.37 -8.86 3.23
CA LYS A 97 21.76 -10.10 3.93
C LYS A 97 20.87 -11.29 3.55
N ASN A 98 20.06 -11.13 2.51
CA ASN A 98 19.11 -12.13 2.04
C ASN A 98 18.07 -12.55 3.10
N VAL A 99 17.74 -11.64 4.03
CA VAL A 99 16.72 -11.86 5.06
C VAL A 99 15.43 -11.16 4.66
N ARG A 100 14.31 -11.88 4.79
CA ARG A 100 12.97 -11.34 4.56
C ARG A 100 12.51 -10.61 5.81
N ARG A 101 12.20 -9.32 5.68
CA ARG A 101 11.66 -8.46 6.76
C ARG A 101 10.24 -8.05 6.43
N ARG A 102 9.40 -7.89 7.44
CA ARG A 102 8.07 -7.29 7.30
C ARG A 102 7.99 -5.94 7.99
N PHE A 103 7.39 -4.99 7.30
CA PHE A 103 6.99 -3.70 7.82
C PHE A 103 5.48 -3.67 7.92
N CYS A 104 4.95 -3.45 9.12
CA CYS A 104 3.51 -3.43 9.39
C CYS A 104 3.14 -2.05 9.95
N ALA A 105 2.34 -1.30 9.21
CA ALA A 105 1.87 0.00 9.65
C ALA A 105 0.39 -0.11 10.04
N SER A 106 0.01 0.43 11.21
CA SER A 106 -1.35 0.32 11.71
C SER A 106 -1.78 1.56 12.48
N ASN A 107 -3.06 1.92 12.39
CA ASN A 107 -3.60 3.12 13.04
C ASN A 107 -4.05 2.90 14.50
N PHE A 108 -3.91 1.68 15.01
CA PHE A 108 -4.20 1.30 16.40
C PHE A 108 -2.94 1.00 17.22
N GLN A 109 -1.76 1.07 16.59
CA GLN A 109 -0.49 0.94 17.28
C GLN A 109 0.06 2.31 17.66
N ALA A 110 0.51 2.45 18.91
CA ALA A 110 1.04 3.72 19.43
C ALA A 110 2.57 3.85 19.29
N VAL A 111 3.30 2.74 19.33
CA VAL A 111 4.77 2.74 19.41
C VAL A 111 5.39 1.85 18.34
N THR A 112 6.52 2.31 17.80
CA THR A 112 7.34 1.49 16.89
C THR A 112 8.02 0.38 17.69
N ARG A 113 7.92 -0.86 17.20
CA ARG A 113 8.61 -2.03 17.76
C ARG A 113 9.35 -2.76 16.66
N VAL A 114 10.64 -2.94 16.86
CA VAL A 114 11.52 -3.66 15.94
C VAL A 114 11.85 -5.02 16.54
N LYS A 115 11.43 -6.09 15.87
CA LYS A 115 11.82 -7.48 16.13
C LYS A 115 12.63 -7.98 14.93
N PRO A 116 13.39 -9.09 15.05
CA PRO A 116 14.24 -9.56 13.96
C PRO A 116 13.54 -9.62 12.60
N TYR A 117 12.34 -10.18 12.48
CA TYR A 117 11.67 -10.35 11.18
C TYR A 117 10.53 -9.37 10.91
N ILE A 118 10.17 -8.54 11.89
CA ILE A 118 8.99 -7.67 11.80
C ILE A 118 9.23 -6.35 12.52
N CYS A 119 9.00 -5.26 11.81
CA CYS A 119 8.95 -3.91 12.34
C CYS A 119 7.51 -3.43 12.26
N THR A 120 6.92 -3.18 13.42
CA THR A 120 5.57 -2.63 13.53
C THR A 120 5.67 -1.14 13.83
N MET A 121 4.95 -0.30 13.09
CA MET A 121 5.00 1.15 13.19
C MET A 121 3.59 1.77 13.33
N PRO A 122 3.44 2.86 14.08
CA PRO A 122 2.19 3.61 14.15
C PRO A 122 1.90 4.28 12.80
N LEU A 123 0.63 4.34 12.41
CA LEU A 123 0.15 5.05 11.23
C LEU A 123 -0.87 6.10 11.67
N LYS A 124 -0.50 7.36 11.53
CA LYS A 124 -1.45 8.47 11.72
C LYS A 124 -2.06 8.81 10.36
N LEU A 125 -3.39 8.83 10.29
CA LEU A 125 -4.15 9.23 9.11
C LEU A 125 -5.02 10.43 9.46
N ASP A 126 -5.05 11.40 8.56
CA ASP A 126 -5.98 12.52 8.63
C ASP A 126 -7.39 12.08 8.18
N GLU A 127 -8.36 12.96 8.36
CA GLU A 127 -9.73 12.71 7.90
C GLU A 127 -9.80 12.73 6.37
N GLY A 128 -10.57 11.80 5.78
CA GLY A 128 -10.75 11.73 4.34
C GLY A 128 -9.58 11.04 3.62
N TRP A 129 -9.20 11.57 2.46
CA TRP A 129 -8.20 10.97 1.58
C TRP A 129 -6.78 11.32 2.03
N ASN A 130 -5.94 10.29 2.10
CA ASN A 130 -4.55 10.36 2.54
C ASN A 130 -3.63 9.77 1.47
N GLN A 131 -2.45 10.37 1.33
CA GLN A 131 -1.36 9.82 0.53
C GLN A 131 -0.23 9.36 1.45
N ILE A 132 -0.16 8.06 1.70
CA ILE A 132 0.90 7.45 2.50
C ILE A 132 2.11 7.25 1.60
N GLN A 133 3.27 7.77 2.02
CA GLN A 133 4.54 7.63 1.31
C GLN A 133 5.57 6.98 2.23
N LEU A 134 6.13 5.85 1.84
CA LEU A 134 7.13 5.13 2.63
C LEU A 134 8.43 4.99 1.85
N ASN A 135 9.53 5.43 2.47
CA ASN A 135 10.89 5.17 1.98
C ASN A 135 11.36 3.81 2.51
N LEU A 136 11.22 2.75 1.71
CA LEU A 136 11.57 1.39 2.11
C LEU A 136 13.06 1.22 2.33
N THR A 137 13.89 1.96 1.60
CA THR A 137 15.35 1.98 1.78
C THR A 137 15.73 2.54 3.15
N ASP A 138 15.17 3.70 3.51
CA ASP A 138 15.43 4.34 4.80
C ASP A 138 14.86 3.51 5.96
N LEU A 139 13.64 2.97 5.83
CA LEU A 139 13.04 2.09 6.82
C LEU A 139 13.88 0.83 7.09
N THR A 140 14.39 0.19 6.03
CA THR A 140 15.25 -1.00 6.15
C THR A 140 16.55 -0.66 6.86
N ARG A 141 17.19 0.46 6.48
CA ARG A 141 18.42 0.93 7.12
C ARG A 141 18.22 1.27 8.59
N ARG A 142 17.17 2.02 8.93
CA ARG A 142 16.91 2.44 10.32
C ARG A 142 16.50 1.28 11.23
N ALA A 143 15.70 0.34 10.73
CA ALA A 143 15.22 -0.76 11.54
C ALA A 143 16.27 -1.86 11.73
N TYR A 144 17.08 -2.16 10.71
CA TYR A 144 17.93 -3.35 10.71
C TYR A 144 19.41 -3.10 10.40
N GLY A 145 19.79 -1.87 10.04
CA GLY A 145 21.16 -1.56 9.62
C GLY A 145 21.58 -2.25 8.32
N THR A 146 20.60 -2.66 7.49
CA THR A 146 20.80 -3.35 6.20
C THR A 146 20.26 -2.52 5.04
N ASN A 147 20.61 -2.89 3.82
CA ASN A 147 20.14 -2.18 2.63
C ASN A 147 18.93 -2.90 2.02
N TYR A 148 17.96 -2.10 1.54
CA TYR A 148 16.81 -2.59 0.79
C TYR A 148 17.25 -3.11 -0.59
N VAL A 149 16.80 -4.31 -0.94
CA VAL A 149 17.06 -4.93 -2.25
C VAL A 149 15.80 -4.86 -3.11
N GLU A 150 14.69 -5.40 -2.62
CA GLU A 150 13.42 -5.42 -3.33
C GLU A 150 12.23 -5.66 -2.40
N THR A 151 11.05 -5.24 -2.84
CA THR A 151 9.77 -5.60 -2.24
C THR A 151 9.29 -6.93 -2.82
N LEU A 152 8.92 -7.83 -1.93
CA LEU A 152 8.47 -9.19 -2.23
C LEU A 152 6.95 -9.30 -2.25
N ARG A 153 6.26 -8.65 -1.30
CA ARG A 153 4.81 -8.78 -1.12
C ARG A 153 4.23 -7.53 -0.47
N VAL A 154 3.03 -7.16 -0.88
CA VAL A 154 2.22 -6.11 -0.24
C VAL A 154 0.88 -6.72 0.13
N GLN A 155 0.44 -6.49 1.37
CA GLN A 155 -0.84 -6.95 1.88
C GLN A 155 -1.56 -5.77 2.53
N VAL A 156 -2.83 -5.57 2.19
CA VAL A 156 -3.65 -4.47 2.70
C VAL A 156 -4.89 -5.04 3.38
N HIS A 157 -5.08 -4.70 4.65
CA HIS A 157 -6.19 -5.22 5.45
C HIS A 157 -7.45 -4.37 5.34
N ALA A 158 -8.52 -4.89 5.93
CA ALA A 158 -9.83 -4.27 5.93
C ALA A 158 -9.89 -2.86 6.54
N ASN A 159 -11.03 -2.23 6.23
CA ASN A 159 -11.48 -0.90 6.64
C ASN A 159 -10.74 0.25 5.97
N CYS A 160 -10.56 0.14 4.66
CA CYS A 160 -10.02 1.20 3.83
C CYS A 160 -10.73 1.29 2.47
N ARG A 161 -10.66 2.48 1.85
CA ARG A 161 -10.89 2.62 0.40
C ARG A 161 -9.58 2.96 -0.28
N LEU A 162 -9.21 2.19 -1.28
CA LEU A 162 -7.97 2.30 -2.02
C LEU A 162 -8.25 2.88 -3.40
N ARG A 163 -7.52 3.93 -3.74
CA ARG A 163 -7.56 4.53 -5.07
C ARG A 163 -6.45 3.96 -5.95
N ARG A 164 -5.22 3.97 -5.44
CA ARG A 164 -4.01 3.56 -6.15
C ARG A 164 -2.93 3.10 -5.17
N ILE A 165 -2.14 2.11 -5.58
CA ILE A 165 -0.89 1.71 -4.91
C ILE A 165 0.17 1.61 -6.00
N TYR A 166 1.26 2.35 -5.83
CA TYR A 166 2.36 2.38 -6.78
C TYR A 166 3.70 2.57 -6.09
N PHE A 167 4.77 2.23 -6.80
CA PHE A 167 6.13 2.51 -6.39
C PHE A 167 6.72 3.63 -7.23
N SER A 168 7.70 4.35 -6.68
CA SER A 168 8.47 5.35 -7.40
C SER A 168 9.96 5.31 -7.05
N ASP A 169 10.78 5.81 -7.97
CA ASP A 169 12.24 5.95 -7.80
C ASP A 169 12.62 7.08 -6.82
N ARG A 170 11.82 8.14 -6.78
CA ARG A 170 11.94 9.27 -5.86
C ARG A 170 10.57 9.72 -5.33
N LEU A 171 10.58 10.63 -4.37
CA LEU A 171 9.39 11.40 -4.02
C LEU A 171 9.22 12.50 -5.06
N TYR A 172 8.05 12.49 -5.70
CA TYR A 172 7.65 13.52 -6.67
C TYR A 172 6.75 14.54 -5.98
N SER A 173 6.92 15.82 -6.32
CA SER A 173 5.96 16.85 -5.91
C SER A 173 4.63 16.65 -6.63
N GLU A 174 3.55 17.26 -6.13
CA GLU A 174 2.28 17.21 -6.83
C GLU A 174 2.41 17.72 -8.26
N GLU A 175 3.13 18.81 -8.53
CA GLU A 175 3.29 19.35 -9.88
C GLU A 175 3.90 18.35 -10.87
N GLU A 176 4.92 17.62 -10.43
CA GLU A 176 5.64 16.62 -11.23
C GLU A 176 4.85 15.33 -11.47
N LEU A 177 3.83 15.04 -10.64
CA LEU A 177 3.02 13.84 -10.80
C LEU A 177 2.19 13.92 -12.09
N PRO A 178 2.18 12.87 -12.93
CA PRO A 178 1.26 12.81 -14.05
C PRO A 178 -0.19 12.88 -13.56
N PRO A 179 -1.14 13.43 -14.35
CA PRO A 179 -2.54 13.59 -13.96
C PRO A 179 -3.17 12.31 -13.41
N GLU A 180 -2.82 11.15 -13.94
CA GLU A 180 -3.36 9.88 -13.47
C GLU A 180 -2.90 9.48 -12.06
N PHE A 181 -1.76 9.99 -11.57
CA PHE A 181 -1.24 9.76 -10.22
C PHE A 181 -1.68 10.81 -9.22
N LYS A 182 -2.22 11.95 -9.68
CA LYS A 182 -2.76 13.01 -8.84
C LYS A 182 -4.12 12.62 -8.24
N LEU A 183 -4.38 13.10 -7.03
CA LEU A 183 -5.69 13.05 -6.41
C LEU A 183 -6.39 14.38 -6.63
N TYR A 184 -7.45 14.38 -7.43
CA TYR A 184 -8.30 15.55 -7.63
C TYR A 184 -9.52 15.44 -6.72
N LEU A 185 -9.63 16.34 -5.75
CA LEU A 185 -10.88 16.58 -5.04
C LEU A 185 -11.70 17.58 -5.88
N PRO A 186 -12.96 17.27 -6.25
CA PRO A 186 -13.88 18.24 -6.81
C PRO A 186 -13.96 19.44 -5.89
N MET A 187 -13.96 20.66 -6.47
CA MET A 187 -14.19 21.87 -5.69
C MET A 187 -15.51 21.73 -4.94
N GLN A 188 -15.47 21.80 -3.61
CA GLN A 188 -16.68 21.91 -2.81
C GLN A 188 -17.39 23.20 -3.23
N LYS A 189 -18.62 23.09 -3.76
CA LYS A 189 -19.48 24.26 -3.91
C LYS A 189 -19.80 24.72 -2.49
N SER A 190 -19.30 25.90 -2.13
CA SER A 190 -19.71 26.65 -0.94
C SER A 190 -21.21 26.94 -0.98
#